data_AF-A0AA38PNT4-F1
#
_entry.id   AF-A0AA38PNT4-F1
#
_cell.length_a   1.000
_cell.length_b   1.000
_cell.length_c   1.000
_cell.angle_alpha   90.00
_cell.angle_beta   90.00
_cell.angle_gamma   90.00
#
_symmetry.space_group_name_H-M   'P 1'
#
loop_
_entity.id
_entity.type
_entity.pdbx_description
1 polymer ?
#
loop_
_entity_poly.entity_id
_entity_poly.type
_entity_poly.pdbx_seq_one_letter_code
_entity_poly.pdbx_strand_id
1 'polypeptide(L)'
;MPANKTLIVAFIGFHMGNVSGSCIKSWLSGLSAWHDMAGAPWPSSSRLIHFAQVSAKTAGAVHERARRNPITLAHMLALHVNLKFSLPFHCSIWAVACIAFWGCQHLGELIIPSKQGFDPKCHVSRSTTLKTSYNADNSRKALSFEIPWTKTTKELGATVIATAQHNSLTPFCPFIAIERHMDANMNIPEGYSLLAYLDDQGFPRNMVKSSFLGTCGKIWENANLGNVQGHSFHIGGAVELLLAGVKPEVVAALGGWTSLAFFTILATLRGYYPYLLTFLKLMISLRY
;
A
#
# COMPACT_ATOMS: atom_id res chain seq x y z
N MET A 1 36.37 -19.12 4.85
CA MET A 1 36.12 -20.18 5.86
C MET A 1 34.63 -20.52 5.84
N PRO A 2 34.23 -21.81 5.98
CA PRO A 2 32.83 -22.22 6.10
C PRO A 2 32.14 -21.57 7.31
N ALA A 3 30.85 -21.23 7.19
CA ALA A 3 30.09 -20.71 8.32
C ALA A 3 29.84 -21.82 9.35
N ASN A 4 30.41 -21.72 10.55
CA ASN A 4 30.23 -22.72 11.61
C ASN A 4 28.78 -22.68 12.14
N LYS A 5 28.08 -23.81 12.07
CA LYS A 5 26.67 -23.93 12.49
C LYS A 5 26.45 -23.55 13.96
N THR A 6 27.37 -23.93 14.84
CA THR A 6 27.29 -23.63 16.28
C THR A 6 27.43 -22.13 16.53
N LEU A 7 28.32 -21.45 15.81
CA LEU A 7 28.45 -19.99 15.93
C LEU A 7 27.20 -19.27 15.44
N ILE A 8 26.58 -19.72 14.35
CA ILE A 8 25.31 -19.16 13.87
C ILE A 8 24.20 -19.35 14.91
N VAL A 9 24.08 -20.54 15.50
CA VAL A 9 23.08 -20.82 16.54
C VAL A 9 23.34 -19.99 17.79
N ALA A 10 24.60 -19.84 18.22
CA ALA A 10 24.98 -19.00 19.34
C ALA A 10 24.66 -17.52 19.08
N PHE A 11 24.92 -17.02 17.87
CA PHE A 11 24.54 -15.67 17.43
C PHE A 11 23.02 -15.47 17.51
N ILE A 12 22.23 -16.43 17.03
CA ILE A 12 20.77 -16.39 17.14
C ILE A 12 20.34 -16.39 18.62
N GLY A 13 20.93 -17.26 19.43
CA GLY A 13 20.65 -17.36 20.87
C GLY A 13 20.96 -16.08 21.64
N PHE A 14 22.06 -15.41 21.30
CA PHE A 14 22.46 -14.15 21.93
C PHE A 14 21.45 -13.01 21.67
N HIS A 15 20.86 -12.97 20.48
CA HIS A 15 19.86 -11.96 20.12
C HIS A 15 18.40 -12.41 20.36
N MET A 16 18.20 -13.65 20.79
CA MET A 16 16.88 -14.23 21.03
C MET A 16 16.12 -13.43 22.09
N GLY A 17 14.87 -13.07 21.81
CA GLY A 17 14.03 -12.30 22.74
C GLY A 17 14.42 -10.83 22.92
N ASN A 18 15.53 -10.38 22.32
CA ASN A 18 15.95 -8.97 22.32
C ASN A 18 15.48 -8.21 21.06
N VAL A 19 15.19 -8.95 19.98
CA VAL A 19 14.69 -8.41 18.71
C VAL A 19 13.61 -9.32 18.13
N SER A 20 12.87 -8.84 17.13
CA SER A 20 11.90 -9.67 16.42
C SER A 20 12.59 -10.80 15.65
N GLY A 21 11.92 -11.94 15.50
CA GLY A 21 12.43 -13.05 14.67
C GLY A 21 12.69 -12.64 13.21
N SER A 22 11.93 -11.66 12.70
CA SER A 22 12.12 -11.10 11.36
C SER A 22 13.47 -10.38 11.21
N CYS A 23 13.95 -9.73 12.27
CA CYS A 23 15.24 -9.03 12.30
C CYS A 23 16.39 -10.04 12.21
N ILE A 24 16.36 -11.07 13.05
CA ILE A 24 17.35 -12.17 13.02
C ILE A 24 17.37 -12.85 11.65
N LYS A 25 16.20 -13.13 11.07
CA LYS A 25 16.11 -13.70 9.71
C LYS A 25 16.78 -12.80 8.68
N SER A 26 16.56 -11.49 8.73
CA SER A 26 17.19 -10.53 7.81
C SER A 26 18.71 -10.49 7.96
N TRP A 27 19.23 -10.53 9.19
CA TRP A 27 20.68 -10.60 9.44
C TRP A 27 21.29 -11.87 8.89
N LEU A 28 20.64 -13.02 9.10
CA LEU A 28 21.10 -14.31 8.56
C LEU A 28 21.07 -14.33 7.04
N SER A 29 20.08 -13.71 6.39
CA SER A 29 20.07 -13.53 4.94
C SER A 29 21.25 -12.69 4.45
N GLY A 30 21.59 -11.61 5.15
CA GLY A 30 22.78 -10.81 4.85
C GLY A 30 24.08 -11.58 5.01
N LEU A 31 24.21 -12.36 6.08
CA LEU A 31 25.37 -13.24 6.33
C LEU A 31 25.48 -14.34 5.27
N SER A 32 24.36 -14.94 4.85
CA SER A 32 24.33 -15.92 3.76
C SER A 32 24.83 -15.30 2.46
N ALA A 33 24.28 -14.15 2.06
CA ALA A 33 24.69 -13.46 0.84
C ALA A 33 26.18 -13.08 0.85
N TRP A 34 26.71 -12.68 2.00
CA TRP A 34 28.15 -12.42 2.15
C TRP A 34 29.00 -13.67 1.92
N HIS A 35 28.58 -14.82 2.45
CA HIS A 35 29.27 -16.09 2.22
C HIS A 35 29.19 -16.50 0.75
N ASP A 36 28.02 -16.34 0.12
CA ASP A 36 27.83 -16.65 -1.29
C ASP A 36 28.75 -15.79 -2.18
N MET A 37 28.85 -14.48 -1.92
CA MET A 37 29.78 -13.57 -2.63
C MET A 37 31.25 -13.94 -2.41
N ALA A 38 31.59 -14.44 -1.22
CA ALA A 38 32.94 -14.88 -0.88
C ALA A 38 33.26 -16.31 -1.37
N GLY A 39 32.34 -16.98 -2.07
CA GLY A 39 32.49 -18.38 -2.49
C GLY A 39 32.59 -19.37 -1.33
N ALA A 40 32.13 -18.98 -0.14
CA ALA A 40 32.20 -19.78 1.08
C ALA A 40 30.89 -20.54 1.32
N PRO A 41 30.94 -21.80 1.79
CA PRO A 41 29.73 -22.59 1.99
C PRO A 41 28.88 -22.06 3.17
N TRP A 42 27.58 -21.91 2.91
CA TRP A 42 26.57 -21.56 3.90
C TRP A 42 25.69 -22.77 4.26
N PRO A 43 25.47 -23.10 5.55
CA PRO A 43 24.73 -24.29 5.98
C PRO A 43 23.20 -24.10 5.92
N SER A 44 22.66 -23.82 4.72
CA SER A 44 21.24 -23.54 4.49
C SER A 44 20.28 -24.67 4.90
N SER A 45 20.73 -25.92 4.85
CA SER A 45 19.94 -27.11 5.22
C SER A 45 20.02 -27.51 6.70
N SER A 46 20.69 -26.71 7.53
CA SER A 46 20.90 -27.03 8.94
C SER A 46 19.61 -26.96 9.77
N ARG A 47 19.13 -28.12 10.25
CA ARG A 47 17.98 -28.20 11.17
C ARG A 47 18.21 -27.43 12.47
N LEU A 48 19.44 -27.40 12.98
CA LEU A 48 19.77 -26.67 14.22
C LEU A 48 19.57 -25.16 14.06
N ILE A 49 19.99 -24.60 12.92
CA ILE A 49 19.78 -23.17 12.61
C ILE A 49 18.29 -22.91 12.46
N HIS A 50 17.57 -23.78 11.76
CA HIS A 50 16.12 -23.67 11.64
C HIS A 50 15.43 -23.67 13.01
N PHE A 51 15.74 -24.62 13.90
CA PHE A 51 15.13 -24.66 15.22
C PHE A 51 15.47 -23.42 16.05
N ALA A 52 16.72 -22.95 16.00
CA ALA A 52 17.12 -21.71 16.66
C ALA A 52 16.32 -20.50 16.13
N GLN A 53 16.10 -20.41 14.81
CA GLN A 53 15.26 -19.36 14.20
C GLN A 53 13.80 -19.45 14.67
N VAL A 54 13.25 -20.66 14.80
CA VAL A 54 11.88 -20.86 15.30
C VAL A 54 11.77 -20.41 16.76
N SER A 55 12.70 -20.83 17.62
CA SER A 55 12.76 -20.37 19.01
C SER A 55 12.92 -18.86 19.11
N ALA A 56 13.77 -18.26 18.28
CA ALA A 56 13.97 -16.81 18.22
C ALA A 56 12.73 -16.06 17.75
N LYS A 57 11.97 -16.63 16.81
CA LYS A 57 10.68 -16.08 16.40
C LYS A 57 9.68 -16.08 17.56
N THR A 58 9.57 -17.18 18.29
CA THR A 58 8.66 -17.30 19.43
C THR A 58 9.05 -16.34 20.56
N ALA A 59 10.33 -16.31 20.95
CA ALA A 59 10.82 -15.40 21.98
C ALA A 59 10.73 -13.91 21.58
N GLY A 60 10.96 -13.62 20.30
CA GLY A 60 10.89 -12.26 19.74
C GLY A 60 9.48 -11.78 19.39
N ALA A 61 8.42 -12.56 19.68
CA ALA A 61 7.05 -12.20 19.35
C ALA A 61 6.60 -10.88 20.00
N VAL A 62 7.10 -10.58 21.19
CA VAL A 62 6.83 -9.31 21.91
C VAL A 62 7.37 -8.09 21.15
N HIS A 63 8.40 -8.28 20.32
CA HIS A 63 9.02 -7.23 19.50
C HIS A 63 8.43 -7.16 18.09
N GLU A 64 7.44 -7.98 17.76
CA GLU A 64 6.74 -7.86 16.48
C GLU A 64 5.91 -6.58 16.45
N ARG A 65 5.95 -5.89 15.31
CA ARG A 65 5.09 -4.73 15.10
C ARG A 65 3.63 -5.19 15.07
N ALA A 66 2.77 -4.47 15.78
CA ALA A 66 1.33 -4.67 15.70
C ALA A 66 0.87 -4.67 14.23
N ARG A 67 -0.15 -5.50 13.94
CA ARG A 67 -0.76 -5.50 12.61
C ARG A 67 -1.31 -4.11 12.32
N ARG A 68 -1.05 -3.62 11.12
CA ARG A 68 -1.52 -2.30 10.70
C ARG A 68 -3.02 -2.35 10.48
N ASN A 69 -3.74 -1.40 11.07
CA ASN A 69 -5.17 -1.27 10.86
C ASN A 69 -5.45 -0.85 9.42
N PRO A 70 -6.43 -1.46 8.75
CA PRO A 70 -6.87 -1.01 7.43
C PRO A 70 -7.56 0.35 7.55
N ILE A 71 -7.41 1.18 6.52
CA ILE A 71 -8.37 2.27 6.30
C ILE A 71 -9.71 1.64 5.93
N THR A 72 -10.79 2.19 6.45
CA THR A 72 -12.16 1.68 6.20
C THR A 72 -13.00 2.75 5.51
N LEU A 73 -14.20 2.40 5.04
CA LEU A 73 -15.15 3.39 4.55
C LEU A 73 -15.47 4.48 5.58
N ALA A 74 -15.43 4.19 6.88
CA ALA A 74 -15.62 5.22 7.92
C ALA A 74 -14.50 6.27 7.89
N HIS A 75 -13.25 5.86 7.65
CA HIS A 75 -12.12 6.77 7.49
C HIS A 75 -12.27 7.61 6.22
N MET A 76 -12.68 7.00 5.11
CA MET A 76 -12.94 7.69 3.86
C MET A 76 -14.08 8.70 4.01
N LEU A 77 -15.17 8.33 4.70
CA LEU A 77 -16.30 9.20 4.97
C LEU A 77 -15.89 10.38 5.84
N ALA A 78 -15.13 10.14 6.91
CA ALA A 78 -14.60 11.18 7.78
C ALA A 78 -13.75 12.19 6.99
N LEU A 79 -12.91 11.73 6.05
CA LEU A 79 -12.19 12.63 5.14
C LEU A 79 -13.16 13.42 4.28
N HIS A 80 -14.08 12.76 3.57
CA HIS A 80 -14.98 13.42 2.63
C HIS A 80 -15.79 14.55 3.27
N VAL A 81 -16.32 14.36 4.48
CA VAL A 81 -17.16 15.35 5.15
C VAL A 81 -16.37 16.51 5.77
N ASN A 82 -15.08 16.32 6.06
CA ASN A 82 -14.23 17.36 6.66
C ASN A 82 -13.37 18.11 5.62
N LEU A 83 -13.20 17.57 4.41
CA LEU A 83 -12.48 18.23 3.33
C LEU A 83 -13.35 19.32 2.69
N LYS A 84 -12.82 20.54 2.67
CA LYS A 84 -13.39 21.68 1.95
C LYS A 84 -13.00 21.64 0.47
N PHE A 85 -13.90 21.18 -0.39
CA PHE A 85 -13.67 21.07 -1.84
C PHE A 85 -13.58 22.40 -2.61
N SER A 86 -13.74 23.53 -1.93
CA SER A 86 -13.37 24.85 -2.47
C SER A 86 -11.86 25.08 -2.47
N LEU A 87 -11.09 24.29 -1.71
CA LEU A 87 -9.63 24.41 -1.62
C LEU A 87 -8.96 23.42 -2.57
N PRO A 88 -8.13 23.88 -3.53
CA PRO A 88 -7.48 22.99 -4.49
C PRO A 88 -6.60 21.92 -3.83
N PHE A 89 -5.98 22.24 -2.69
CA PHE A 89 -5.24 21.29 -1.85
C PHE A 89 -6.11 20.12 -1.37
N HIS A 90 -7.33 20.38 -0.91
CA HIS A 90 -8.23 19.34 -0.42
C HIS A 90 -8.78 18.46 -1.54
N CYS A 91 -9.01 19.03 -2.72
CA CYS A 91 -9.36 18.24 -3.91
C CYS A 91 -8.25 17.23 -4.24
N SER A 92 -6.98 17.66 -4.15
CA SER A 92 -5.83 16.76 -4.32
C SER A 92 -5.77 15.67 -3.25
N ILE A 93 -5.95 16.01 -1.97
CA ILE A 93 -6.01 15.01 -0.90
C ILE A 93 -7.09 13.96 -1.19
N TRP A 94 -8.28 14.41 -1.61
CA TRP A 94 -9.37 13.49 -1.88
C TRP A 94 -9.08 12.57 -3.07
N ALA A 95 -8.51 13.11 -4.16
CA ALA A 95 -8.09 12.32 -5.31
C ALA A 95 -7.04 11.26 -4.92
N VAL A 96 -6.01 11.63 -4.15
CA VAL A 96 -5.00 10.70 -3.63
C VAL A 96 -5.66 9.60 -2.80
N ALA A 97 -6.54 9.97 -1.86
CA ALA A 97 -7.20 9.01 -0.99
C ALA A 97 -8.05 8.00 -1.78
N CYS A 98 -8.88 8.47 -2.72
CA CYS A 98 -9.72 7.61 -3.53
C CYS A 98 -8.93 6.70 -4.46
N ILE A 99 -7.88 7.21 -5.12
CA ILE A 99 -7.02 6.40 -6.01
C ILE A 99 -6.24 5.37 -5.19
N ALA A 100 -5.66 5.77 -4.06
CA ALA A 100 -4.92 4.86 -3.18
C ALA A 100 -5.81 3.76 -2.62
N PHE A 101 -7.03 4.10 -2.21
CA PHE A 101 -7.98 3.15 -1.64
C PHE A 101 -8.56 2.22 -2.72
N TRP A 102 -9.23 2.75 -3.73
CA TRP A 102 -9.93 1.93 -4.74
C TRP A 102 -9.03 1.34 -5.82
N GLY A 103 -7.78 1.77 -5.88
CA GLY A 103 -6.73 1.12 -6.66
C GLY A 103 -5.85 0.19 -5.85
N CYS A 104 -6.02 0.10 -4.53
CA CYS A 104 -5.10 -0.64 -3.64
C CYS A 104 -3.63 -0.25 -3.92
N GLN A 105 -3.31 1.05 -3.88
CA GLN A 105 -1.97 1.55 -4.21
C GLN A 105 -1.19 1.97 -2.97
N HIS A 106 0.13 1.87 -3.06
CA HIS A 106 1.00 2.49 -2.08
C HIS A 106 1.07 4.00 -2.35
N LEU A 107 0.99 4.82 -1.29
CA LEU A 107 1.13 6.28 -1.45
C LEU A 107 2.44 6.69 -2.13
N GLY A 108 3.52 5.91 -1.97
CA GLY A 108 4.80 6.22 -2.62
C GLY A 108 4.78 6.14 -4.15
N GLU A 109 3.77 5.50 -4.73
CA GLU A 109 3.57 5.40 -6.18
C GLU A 109 2.77 6.61 -6.72
N LEU A 110 2.03 7.29 -5.85
CA LEU A 110 1.10 8.37 -6.24
C LEU A 110 1.62 9.77 -5.89
N ILE A 111 2.37 9.90 -4.79
CA ILE A 111 2.78 11.19 -4.22
C ILE A 111 4.26 11.18 -3.80
N ILE A 112 4.85 12.38 -3.70
CA ILE A 112 6.31 12.51 -3.55
C ILE A 112 6.77 12.47 -2.08
N PRO A 113 8.02 12.04 -1.81
CA PRO A 113 8.53 11.88 -0.45
C PRO A 113 8.82 13.21 0.26
N SER A 114 9.20 14.26 -0.47
CA SER A 114 9.58 15.57 0.07
C SER A 114 9.31 16.68 -0.96
N LYS A 115 9.32 17.96 -0.56
CA LYS A 115 8.98 19.09 -1.45
C LYS A 115 9.87 19.16 -2.70
N GLN A 116 11.16 18.86 -2.57
CA GLN A 116 12.14 18.83 -3.67
C GLN A 116 12.35 17.43 -4.25
N GLY A 117 11.57 16.44 -3.81
CA GLY A 117 11.74 15.03 -4.17
C GLY A 117 11.02 14.62 -5.45
N PHE A 118 10.49 15.56 -6.24
CA PHE A 118 9.87 15.22 -7.52
C PHE A 118 10.94 14.88 -8.55
N ASP A 119 10.75 13.73 -9.20
CA ASP A 119 11.58 13.23 -10.29
C ASP A 119 10.64 12.53 -11.28
N PRO A 120 10.50 13.02 -12.52
CA PRO A 120 9.60 12.43 -13.51
C PRO A 120 9.97 10.99 -13.91
N LYS A 121 11.20 10.52 -13.61
CA LYS A 121 11.57 9.11 -13.80
C LYS A 121 10.99 8.19 -12.75
N CYS A 122 10.68 8.73 -11.57
CA CYS A 122 10.21 7.95 -10.43
C CYS A 122 8.74 8.25 -10.07
N HIS A 123 8.21 9.38 -10.51
CA HIS A 123 6.91 9.88 -10.09
C HIS A 123 6.04 10.26 -11.28
N VAL A 124 4.75 9.95 -11.18
CA VAL A 124 3.75 10.29 -12.20
C VAL A 124 3.64 11.80 -12.39
N SER A 125 3.76 12.26 -13.63
CA SER A 125 3.73 13.67 -14.00
C SER A 125 2.31 14.14 -14.34
N ARG A 126 2.12 15.45 -14.34
CA ARG A 126 0.88 16.10 -14.76
C ARG A 126 0.57 15.87 -16.24
N SER A 127 1.58 15.63 -17.06
CA SER A 127 1.44 15.26 -18.48
C SER A 127 0.98 13.81 -18.71
N THR A 128 0.85 12.99 -17.67
CA THR A 128 0.40 11.60 -17.81
C THR A 128 -1.07 11.54 -18.27
N THR A 129 -1.32 10.80 -19.34
CA THR A 129 -2.68 10.58 -19.85
C THR A 129 -3.49 9.69 -18.91
N LEU A 130 -4.61 10.23 -18.43
CA LEU A 130 -5.62 9.47 -17.71
C LEU A 130 -6.53 8.74 -18.70
N LYS A 131 -6.71 7.44 -18.52
CA LYS A 131 -7.63 6.61 -19.31
C LYS A 131 -8.83 6.22 -18.47
N THR A 132 -10.01 6.32 -19.05
CA THR A 132 -11.28 5.89 -18.43
C THR A 132 -11.87 4.74 -19.22
N SER A 133 -12.29 3.69 -18.51
CA SER A 133 -13.04 2.57 -19.08
C SER A 133 -14.48 2.55 -18.57
N TYR A 134 -15.37 1.96 -19.36
CA TYR A 134 -16.81 1.86 -19.09
C TYR A 134 -17.27 0.39 -19.21
N ASN A 135 -18.35 0.07 -18.51
CA ASN A 135 -19.06 -1.20 -18.64
C ASN A 135 -19.96 -1.19 -19.88
N ALA A 136 -20.55 -2.34 -20.22
CA ALA A 136 -21.45 -2.46 -21.38
C ALA A 136 -22.73 -1.60 -21.26
N ASP A 137 -23.16 -1.31 -20.03
CA ASP A 137 -24.27 -0.41 -19.70
C ASP A 137 -23.85 1.07 -19.66
N ASN A 138 -22.64 1.39 -20.13
CA ASN A 138 -22.04 2.71 -20.13
C ASN A 138 -21.78 3.30 -18.73
N SER A 139 -21.90 2.52 -17.66
CA SER A 139 -21.47 2.94 -16.32
C SER A 139 -19.94 2.96 -16.25
N ARG A 140 -19.39 3.92 -15.48
CA ARG A 140 -17.93 4.06 -15.29
C ARG A 140 -17.36 2.77 -14.69
N LYS A 141 -16.24 2.26 -15.23
CA LYS A 141 -15.66 0.99 -14.79
C LYS A 141 -14.37 1.17 -14.01
N ALA A 142 -13.35 1.75 -14.62
CA ALA A 142 -12.05 1.95 -13.98
C ALA A 142 -11.28 3.12 -14.60
N LEU A 143 -10.59 3.87 -13.74
CA LEU A 143 -9.62 4.90 -14.08
C LEU A 143 -8.25 4.24 -14.11
N SER A 144 -7.44 4.51 -15.12
CA SER A 144 -6.09 3.96 -15.21
C SER A 144 -5.09 4.95 -15.78
N PHE A 145 -3.84 4.85 -15.32
CA PHE A 145 -2.71 5.63 -15.81
C PHE A 145 -1.41 4.88 -15.54
N GLU A 146 -0.38 5.20 -16.32
CA GLU A 146 0.95 4.59 -16.14
C GLU A 146 1.74 5.35 -15.07
N ILE A 147 2.44 4.61 -14.23
CA ILE A 147 3.45 5.13 -13.32
C ILE A 147 4.84 4.70 -13.80
N PRO A 148 5.84 5.59 -13.76
CA PRO A 148 7.13 5.33 -14.39
C PRO A 148 8.03 4.39 -13.58
N TRP A 149 7.73 4.20 -12.28
CA TRP A 149 8.55 3.38 -11.41
C TRP A 149 7.76 2.67 -10.32
N THR A 150 8.13 1.41 -10.04
CA THR A 150 7.73 0.72 -8.80
C THR A 150 8.91 0.01 -8.17
N LYS A 151 8.76 -0.41 -6.91
CA LYS A 151 9.80 -1.16 -6.21
C LYS A 151 10.18 -2.46 -6.93
N THR A 152 9.20 -3.13 -7.54
CA THR A 152 9.33 -4.46 -8.12
C THR A 152 9.66 -4.44 -9.61
N THR A 153 9.06 -3.53 -10.37
CA THR A 153 9.24 -3.43 -11.83
C THR A 153 10.27 -2.39 -12.24
N LYS A 154 10.74 -1.55 -11.30
CA LYS A 154 11.71 -0.48 -11.56
C LYS A 154 11.23 0.42 -12.71
N GLU A 155 12.09 0.81 -13.62
CA GLU A 155 11.83 1.73 -14.74
C GLU A 155 10.87 1.16 -15.80
N LEU A 156 10.52 -0.13 -15.74
CA LEU A 156 9.43 -0.68 -16.55
C LEU A 156 8.08 -0.05 -16.16
N GLY A 157 7.99 0.50 -14.95
CA GLY A 157 6.77 1.12 -14.45
C GLY A 157 5.66 0.12 -14.20
N ALA A 158 4.44 0.61 -14.05
CA ALA A 158 3.24 -0.19 -13.91
C ALA A 158 2.00 0.61 -14.30
N THR A 159 0.89 -0.08 -14.52
CA THR A 159 -0.40 0.58 -14.69
C THR A 159 -1.12 0.63 -13.34
N VAL A 160 -1.44 1.83 -12.88
CA VAL A 160 -2.38 2.03 -11.76
C VAL A 160 -3.79 1.89 -12.30
N ILE A 161 -4.62 1.10 -11.62
CA ILE A 161 -6.04 0.93 -11.95
C ILE A 161 -6.85 1.20 -10.68
N ALA A 162 -7.70 2.22 -10.70
CA ALA A 162 -8.62 2.55 -9.62
C ALA A 162 -10.07 2.27 -10.05
N THR A 163 -10.73 1.39 -9.30
CA THR A 163 -12.09 0.91 -9.63
C THR A 163 -13.16 1.97 -9.36
N ALA A 164 -14.06 2.17 -10.32
CA ALA A 164 -15.17 3.10 -10.15
C ALA A 164 -16.13 2.63 -9.05
N GLN A 165 -16.73 3.61 -8.36
CA GLN A 165 -17.75 3.37 -7.34
C GLN A 165 -19.09 3.95 -7.79
N HIS A 166 -20.18 3.28 -7.39
CA HIS A 166 -21.55 3.57 -7.84
C HIS A 166 -22.51 3.72 -6.65
N ASN A 167 -23.75 4.14 -6.94
CA ASN A 167 -24.83 4.26 -5.97
C ASN A 167 -24.41 5.14 -4.77
N SER A 168 -24.61 4.67 -3.54
CA SER A 168 -24.22 5.37 -2.31
C SER A 168 -22.72 5.63 -2.19
N LEU A 169 -21.88 4.89 -2.93
CA LEU A 169 -20.42 5.06 -2.93
C LEU A 169 -19.93 6.01 -4.03
N THR A 170 -20.82 6.57 -4.84
CA THR A 170 -20.47 7.53 -5.91
C THR A 170 -19.56 8.69 -5.42
N PRO A 171 -19.77 9.31 -4.23
CA PRO A 171 -18.88 10.37 -3.73
C PRO A 171 -17.42 9.92 -3.51
N PHE A 172 -17.20 8.61 -3.33
CA PHE A 172 -15.90 7.97 -3.13
C PHE A 172 -15.27 7.49 -4.43
N CYS A 173 -15.93 7.71 -5.57
CA CYS A 173 -15.48 7.23 -6.86
C CYS A 173 -14.18 7.95 -7.28
N PRO A 174 -13.10 7.22 -7.61
CA PRO A 174 -11.84 7.83 -8.01
C PRO A 174 -11.95 8.68 -9.28
N PHE A 175 -12.92 8.39 -10.17
CA PHE A 175 -13.22 9.23 -11.33
C PHE A 175 -13.65 10.62 -10.92
N ILE A 176 -14.63 10.72 -10.03
CA ILE A 176 -15.20 12.00 -9.61
C ILE A 176 -14.16 12.78 -8.82
N ALA A 177 -13.39 12.08 -7.98
CA ALA A 177 -12.33 12.69 -7.20
C ALA A 177 -11.22 13.26 -8.10
N ILE A 178 -10.79 12.52 -9.14
CA ILE A 178 -9.76 13.02 -10.05
C ILE A 178 -10.29 14.13 -10.96
N GLU A 179 -11.51 14.03 -11.50
CA GLU A 179 -12.14 15.09 -12.32
C GLU A 179 -12.17 16.41 -11.53
N ARG A 180 -12.71 16.38 -10.31
CA ARG A 180 -12.75 17.55 -9.41
C ARG A 180 -11.36 18.10 -9.11
N HIS A 181 -10.37 17.23 -8.92
CA HIS A 181 -8.98 17.64 -8.71
C HIS A 181 -8.40 18.33 -9.95
N MET A 182 -8.62 17.78 -11.14
CA MET A 182 -8.13 18.36 -12.39
C MET A 182 -8.76 19.73 -12.62
N ASP A 183 -10.05 19.89 -12.36
CA ASP A 183 -10.77 21.17 -12.48
C ASP A 183 -10.24 22.22 -11.49
N ALA A 184 -10.16 21.86 -10.20
CA ALA A 184 -9.68 22.78 -9.16
C ALA A 184 -8.21 23.18 -9.32
N ASN A 185 -7.40 22.35 -9.99
CA ASN A 185 -5.97 22.53 -10.20
C ASN A 185 -5.61 22.64 -11.69
N MET A 186 -6.49 23.20 -12.51
CA MET A 186 -6.30 23.22 -13.97
C MET A 186 -5.00 23.91 -14.43
N ASN A 187 -4.54 24.92 -13.70
CA ASN A 187 -3.37 25.75 -14.05
C ASN A 187 -2.03 25.16 -13.59
N ILE A 188 -1.99 23.91 -13.12
CA ILE A 188 -0.74 23.25 -12.74
C ILE A 188 0.09 22.92 -14.00
N PRO A 189 1.35 23.35 -14.10
CA PRO A 189 2.22 23.04 -15.23
C PRO A 189 2.54 21.54 -15.35
N GLU A 190 2.89 21.09 -16.56
CA GLU A 190 3.21 19.68 -16.85
C GLU A 190 4.42 19.14 -16.06
N GLY A 191 5.35 20.02 -15.66
CA GLY A 191 6.54 19.67 -14.88
C GLY A 191 6.30 19.34 -13.40
N TYR A 192 5.04 19.27 -12.96
CA TYR A 192 4.65 18.87 -11.61
C TYR A 192 4.08 17.44 -11.58
N SER A 193 3.93 16.88 -10.39
CA SER A 193 3.27 15.58 -10.20
C SER A 193 1.80 15.62 -10.63
N LEU A 194 1.24 14.49 -11.06
CA LEU A 194 -0.18 14.38 -11.45
C LEU A 194 -1.15 14.98 -10.41
N LEU A 195 -0.87 14.70 -9.12
CA LEU A 195 -1.69 15.10 -7.98
C LEU A 195 -1.18 16.41 -7.33
N ALA A 196 -0.36 17.20 -8.02
CA ALA A 196 0.02 18.53 -7.56
C ALA A 196 -1.18 19.48 -7.45
N TYR A 197 -1.08 20.47 -6.57
CA TYR A 197 -2.14 21.41 -6.24
C TYR A 197 -1.65 22.86 -6.19
N LEU A 198 -2.57 23.81 -6.31
CA LEU A 198 -2.30 25.24 -6.08
C LEU A 198 -2.42 25.55 -4.60
N ASP A 199 -1.37 26.15 -4.01
CA ASP A 199 -1.43 26.63 -2.64
C ASP A 199 -2.31 27.89 -2.50
N ASP A 200 -2.47 28.38 -1.28
CA ASP A 200 -3.33 29.53 -0.98
C ASP A 200 -2.87 30.84 -1.67
N GLN A 201 -1.63 30.87 -2.16
CA GLN A 201 -1.07 31.98 -2.94
C GLN A 201 -1.17 31.76 -4.45
N GLY A 202 -1.76 30.64 -4.89
CA GLY A 202 -1.87 30.25 -6.29
C GLY A 202 -0.58 29.66 -6.86
N PHE A 203 0.41 29.32 -6.04
CA PHE A 203 1.64 28.69 -6.53
C PHE A 203 1.48 27.16 -6.62
N PRO A 204 1.98 26.53 -7.70
CA PRO A 204 1.94 25.09 -7.85
C PRO A 204 2.85 24.39 -6.82
N ARG A 205 2.32 23.36 -6.16
CA ARG A 205 3.01 22.52 -5.20
C ARG A 205 2.74 21.05 -5.50
N ASN A 206 3.78 20.23 -5.43
CA ASN A 206 3.59 18.78 -5.48
C ASN A 206 2.94 18.27 -4.18
N MET A 207 2.11 17.24 -4.29
CA MET A 207 1.54 16.59 -3.10
C MET A 207 2.62 15.78 -2.39
N VAL A 208 2.98 16.20 -1.18
CA VAL A 208 4.00 15.54 -0.35
C VAL A 208 3.33 14.59 0.63
N LYS A 209 3.90 13.39 0.79
CA LYS A 209 3.39 12.36 1.70
C LYS A 209 3.16 12.82 3.13
N SER A 210 4.05 13.64 3.68
CA SER A 210 3.90 14.18 5.04
C SER A 210 2.72 15.15 5.16
N SER A 211 2.51 16.04 4.19
CA SER A 211 1.38 16.96 4.16
C SER A 211 0.04 16.22 4.02
N PHE A 212 0.00 15.22 3.14
CA PHE A 212 -1.16 14.35 2.96
C PHE A 212 -1.51 13.61 4.26
N LEU A 213 -0.55 12.85 4.81
CA LEU A 213 -0.78 12.07 6.02
C LEU A 213 -1.04 12.94 7.25
N GLY A 214 -0.41 14.11 7.36
CA GLY A 214 -0.66 15.06 8.44
C GLY A 214 -2.07 15.61 8.40
N THR A 215 -2.63 15.86 7.21
CA THR A 215 -4.01 16.33 7.07
C THR A 215 -5.02 15.21 7.37
N CYS A 216 -4.82 14.02 6.79
CA CYS A 216 -5.67 12.87 7.06
C CYS A 216 -5.64 12.46 8.53
N GLY A 217 -4.44 12.44 9.14
CA GLY A 217 -4.23 12.11 10.54
C GLY A 217 -5.03 13.01 11.47
N LYS A 218 -4.96 14.34 11.28
CA LYS A 218 -5.75 15.29 12.08
C LYS A 218 -7.25 15.04 11.99
N ILE A 219 -7.77 14.78 10.79
CA ILE A 219 -9.20 14.50 10.60
C ILE A 219 -9.60 13.20 11.30
N TRP A 220 -8.79 12.15 11.16
CA TRP A 220 -9.07 10.85 11.77
C TRP A 220 -8.91 10.84 13.29
N GLU A 221 -7.92 11.54 13.83
CA GLU A 221 -7.76 11.71 15.28
C GLU A 221 -9.00 12.38 15.89
N ASN A 222 -9.50 13.46 15.28
CA ASN A 222 -10.72 14.13 15.72
C ASN A 222 -11.98 13.24 15.63
N ALA A 223 -11.97 12.26 14.73
CA ALA A 223 -13.05 11.28 14.57
C ALA A 223 -12.87 10.00 15.40
N ASN A 224 -11.84 9.91 16.26
CA ASN A 224 -11.46 8.70 16.99
C ASN A 224 -11.15 7.48 16.08
N LEU A 225 -10.66 7.75 14.87
CA LEU A 225 -10.28 6.77 13.83
C LEU A 225 -8.75 6.75 13.62
N GLY A 226 -7.97 6.99 14.69
CA GLY A 226 -6.52 7.07 14.62
C GLY A 226 -5.81 5.73 14.36
N ASN A 227 -4.48 5.74 14.48
CA ASN A 227 -3.61 4.55 14.40
C ASN A 227 -3.58 3.85 13.02
N VAL A 228 -3.79 4.63 11.95
CA VAL A 228 -3.60 4.21 10.56
C VAL A 228 -2.40 4.92 9.93
N GLN A 229 -1.79 4.30 8.93
CA GLN A 229 -0.58 4.82 8.26
C GLN A 229 -0.78 4.85 6.75
N GLY A 230 0.18 5.40 6.00
CA GLY A 230 0.07 5.43 4.54
C GLY A 230 -0.11 4.06 3.87
N HIS A 231 0.44 2.99 4.45
CA HIS A 231 0.24 1.63 3.94
C HIS A 231 -1.16 1.06 4.25
N SER A 232 -1.91 1.70 5.16
CA SER A 232 -3.28 1.29 5.50
C SER A 232 -4.27 1.53 4.37
N PHE A 233 -3.99 2.43 3.41
CA PHE A 233 -4.81 2.60 2.20
C PHE A 233 -4.78 1.32 1.34
N HIS A 234 -3.58 0.83 1.07
CA HIS A 234 -3.31 -0.39 0.32
C HIS A 234 -4.04 -1.61 0.90
N ILE A 235 -3.97 -1.77 2.23
CA ILE A 235 -4.65 -2.86 2.95
C ILE A 235 -6.17 -2.64 2.96
N GLY A 236 -6.61 -1.41 3.24
CA GLY A 236 -8.01 -1.04 3.35
C GLY A 236 -8.80 -1.26 2.07
N GLY A 237 -8.25 -0.79 0.95
CA GLY A 237 -8.83 -1.02 -0.38
C GLY A 237 -9.04 -2.49 -0.70
N ALA A 238 -8.01 -3.31 -0.45
CA ALA A 238 -8.11 -4.75 -0.70
C ALA A 238 -9.14 -5.43 0.19
N VAL A 239 -9.18 -5.05 1.48
CA VAL A 239 -10.20 -5.54 2.41
C VAL A 239 -11.61 -5.19 1.91
N GLU A 240 -11.83 -3.94 1.51
CA GLU A 240 -13.13 -3.47 1.05
C GLU A 240 -13.58 -4.18 -0.24
N LEU A 241 -12.69 -4.32 -1.23
CA LEU A 241 -12.99 -5.03 -2.47
C LEU A 241 -13.30 -6.51 -2.22
N LEU A 242 -12.58 -7.16 -1.30
CA LEU A 242 -12.86 -8.55 -0.92
C LEU A 242 -14.20 -8.69 -0.20
N LEU A 243 -14.56 -7.75 0.67
CA LEU A 243 -15.87 -7.70 1.32
C LEU A 243 -17.00 -7.48 0.31
N ALA A 244 -16.74 -6.71 -0.75
CA ALA A 244 -17.65 -6.51 -1.88
C ALA A 244 -17.74 -7.73 -2.83
N GLY A 245 -17.04 -8.83 -2.53
CA GLY A 245 -17.08 -10.08 -3.32
C GLY A 245 -16.20 -10.08 -4.57
N VAL A 246 -15.30 -9.09 -4.72
CA VAL A 246 -14.31 -9.11 -5.80
C VAL A 246 -13.36 -10.28 -5.60
N LYS A 247 -13.08 -11.01 -6.69
CA LYS A 247 -12.23 -12.21 -6.63
C LYS A 247 -10.83 -11.87 -6.12
N PRO A 248 -10.25 -12.71 -5.25
CA PRO A 248 -8.91 -12.50 -4.71
C PRO A 248 -7.82 -12.23 -5.75
N GLU A 249 -7.86 -12.92 -6.90
CA GLU A 249 -6.87 -12.77 -7.97
C GLU A 249 -6.97 -11.39 -8.64
N VAL A 250 -8.18 -10.85 -8.73
CA VAL A 250 -8.42 -9.49 -9.26
C VAL A 250 -7.91 -8.45 -8.28
N VAL A 251 -8.20 -8.62 -6.99
CA VAL A 251 -7.67 -7.71 -5.95
C VAL A 251 -6.14 -7.78 -5.92
N ALA A 252 -5.56 -8.98 -6.01
CA ALA A 252 -4.12 -9.20 -6.10
C ALA A 252 -3.50 -8.46 -7.29
N ALA A 253 -4.13 -8.55 -8.47
CA ALA A 253 -3.69 -7.85 -9.67
C ALA A 253 -3.79 -6.32 -9.52
N LEU A 254 -4.89 -5.81 -8.96
CA LEU A 254 -5.10 -4.36 -8.77
C LEU A 254 -4.02 -3.73 -7.89
N GLY A 255 -3.68 -4.35 -6.75
CA GLY A 255 -2.65 -3.84 -5.87
C GLY A 255 -1.22 -4.32 -6.16
N GLY A 256 -0.97 -4.87 -7.36
CA GLY A 256 0.37 -5.25 -7.80
C GLY A 256 1.01 -6.40 -7.01
N TRP A 257 0.20 -7.26 -6.37
CA TRP A 257 0.71 -8.39 -5.59
C TRP A 257 1.06 -9.57 -6.51
N THR A 258 2.37 -9.83 -6.63
CA THR A 258 2.89 -11.00 -7.38
C THR A 258 3.24 -12.19 -6.50
N SER A 259 3.04 -12.11 -5.18
CA SER A 259 3.55 -13.09 -4.21
C SER A 259 2.58 -13.41 -3.07
N LEU A 260 3.01 -14.32 -2.18
CA LEU A 260 2.33 -14.70 -0.94
C LEU A 260 1.97 -13.53 0.00
N ALA A 261 2.48 -12.32 -0.25
CA ALA A 261 2.14 -11.12 0.52
C ALA A 261 0.62 -10.88 0.62
N PHE A 262 -0.13 -11.24 -0.42
CA PHE A 262 -1.60 -11.17 -0.44
C PHE A 262 -2.26 -12.03 0.65
N PHE A 263 -1.67 -13.18 1.04
CA PHE A 263 -2.18 -13.99 2.15
C PHE A 263 -2.14 -13.27 3.50
N THR A 264 -1.28 -12.25 3.66
CA THR A 264 -1.25 -11.42 4.87
C THR A 264 -2.53 -10.60 5.01
N ILE A 265 -3.11 -10.16 3.89
CA ILE A 265 -4.39 -9.44 3.86
C ILE A 265 -5.52 -10.39 4.18
N LEU A 266 -5.50 -11.59 3.61
CA LEU A 266 -6.47 -12.65 3.97
C LEU A 266 -6.39 -13.01 5.46
N ALA A 267 -5.18 -13.08 6.04
CA ALA A 267 -4.98 -13.29 7.47
C ALA A 267 -5.44 -12.10 8.33
N THR A 268 -5.44 -10.89 7.77
CA THR A 268 -5.98 -9.68 8.42
C THR A 268 -7.51 -9.74 8.42
N LEU A 269 -8.14 -10.05 7.28
CA LEU A 269 -9.58 -10.33 7.18
C LEU A 269 -10.02 -11.39 8.20
N ARG A 270 -9.24 -12.46 8.39
CA ARG A 270 -9.55 -13.49 9.38
C ARG A 270 -9.65 -12.96 10.82
N GLY A 271 -8.87 -11.92 11.16
CA GLY A 271 -8.90 -11.31 12.47
C GLY A 271 -10.12 -10.41 12.71
N TYR A 272 -10.60 -9.74 11.66
CA TYR A 272 -11.75 -8.82 11.74
C TYR A 272 -13.09 -9.50 11.44
N TYR A 273 -13.10 -10.49 10.54
CA TYR A 273 -14.29 -11.18 10.05
C TYR A 273 -14.04 -12.69 9.97
N PRO A 274 -13.98 -13.41 11.12
CA PRO A 274 -13.58 -14.82 11.16
C PRO A 274 -14.49 -15.74 10.32
N TYR A 275 -15.74 -15.35 10.07
CA TYR A 275 -16.73 -16.11 9.30
C TYR A 275 -16.63 -15.92 7.78
N LEU A 276 -15.97 -14.86 7.30
CA LEU A 276 -15.89 -14.53 5.87
C LEU A 276 -15.05 -15.56 5.09
N LEU A 277 -14.11 -16.21 5.77
CA LEU A 277 -13.22 -17.20 5.17
C LEU A 277 -13.91 -18.52 4.85
N THR A 278 -14.96 -18.88 5.60
CA THR A 278 -15.79 -20.05 5.28
C THR A 278 -16.50 -19.85 3.95
N PHE A 279 -16.98 -18.63 3.70
CA PHE A 279 -17.62 -18.24 2.44
C PHE A 279 -16.64 -18.18 1.27
N LEU A 280 -15.46 -17.59 1.46
CA LEU A 280 -14.40 -17.55 0.43
C LEU A 280 -13.83 -18.95 0.12
N LYS A 281 -13.67 -19.83 1.11
CA LYS A 281 -13.28 -21.23 0.90
C LYS A 281 -14.37 -22.03 0.16
N LEU A 282 -15.65 -21.78 0.47
CA LEU A 282 -16.77 -22.37 -0.28
C LEU A 282 -16.76 -21.90 -1.74
N MET A 283 -16.53 -20.62 -2.02
CA MET A 283 -16.44 -20.13 -3.40
C MET A 283 -15.23 -20.65 -4.18
N ILE A 284 -14.10 -20.90 -3.52
CA ILE A 284 -12.90 -21.50 -4.14
C ILE A 284 -13.10 -23.02 -4.32
N SER A 285 -13.78 -23.69 -3.38
CA SER A 285 -14.08 -25.13 -3.44
C SER A 285 -15.19 -25.47 -4.44
N LEU A 286 -16.07 -24.54 -4.81
CA LEU A 286 -17.11 -24.72 -5.83
C LEU A 286 -16.58 -24.57 -7.28
N ARG A 287 -15.25 -24.56 -7.47
CA ARG A 287 -14.59 -24.51 -8.78
C ARG A 287 -13.69 -25.73 -9.07
N TYR A 288 -13.87 -26.82 -8.33
CA TYR A 288 -13.37 -28.14 -8.68
C TYR A 288 -14.47 -29.17 -8.53
#